data_AF-A0A1E8Q379-F1
#
_entry.id   AF-A0A1E8Q379-F1
#
_cell.length_a   1.000
_cell.length_b   1.000
_cell.length_c   1.000
_cell.angle_alpha   90.00
_cell.angle_beta   90.00
_cell.angle_gamma   90.00
#
_symmetry.space_group_name_H-M   'P 1'
#
loop_
_entity.id
_entity.type
_entity.pdbx_description
1 polymer ?
#
loop_
_entity_poly.entity_id
_entity_poly.type
_entity_poly.pdbx_seq_one_letter_code
_entity_poly.pdbx_strand_id
1 'polypeptide(L)' 'MSESDWQVVAATAHNPGDPADGAAEEVLARSDEAEARRVYTDTVATAAEHGYAWVTLRAGDREVDRWPAATGWTV' A
#
# COMPACT_ATOMS: atom_id res chain seq x y z
N MET A 1 20.25 7.12 -13.32
CA MET A 1 19.10 6.27 -13.70
C MET A 1 18.90 5.30 -12.55
N SER A 2 18.24 5.79 -11.51
CA SER A 2 16.98 5.27 -10.91
C SER A 2 17.28 4.36 -9.73
N GLU A 3 17.64 4.97 -8.60
CA GLU A 3 17.96 4.23 -7.35
C GLU A 3 16.95 4.51 -6.22
N SER A 4 15.74 4.96 -6.53
CA SER A 4 14.66 5.17 -5.53
C SER A 4 13.27 4.98 -6.13
N ASP A 5 13.07 3.89 -6.87
CA ASP A 5 11.80 3.60 -7.55
C ASP A 5 10.80 2.85 -6.66
N TRP A 6 11.18 2.49 -5.43
CA TRP A 6 10.29 1.76 -4.54
C TRP A 6 9.43 2.71 -3.72
N GLN A 7 8.14 2.45 -3.72
CA GLN A 7 7.15 3.30 -3.07
C GLN A 7 6.23 2.46 -2.18
N VAL A 8 5.93 2.98 -0.99
CA VAL A 8 4.86 2.45 -0.14
C VAL A 8 3.69 3.40 -0.23
N VAL A 9 2.56 2.90 -0.69
CA VAL A 9 1.33 3.69 -0.84
C VAL A 9 0.29 3.13 0.11
N ALA A 10 -0.25 3.95 0.98
CA ALA A 10 -1.39 3.60 1.81
C ALA A 10 -2.62 4.33 1.30
N ALA A 11 -3.78 3.71 1.45
CA ALA A 11 -5.03 4.33 1.08
C ALA A 11 -6.04 4.29 2.21
N THR A 12 -6.73 5.41 2.40
CA THR A 12 -7.80 5.56 3.37
C THR A 12 -9.11 5.72 2.61
N ALA A 13 -10.10 4.87 2.88
CA ALA A 13 -11.42 4.98 2.24
C ALA A 13 -12.06 6.33 2.63
N HIS A 14 -12.56 7.08 1.64
CA HIS A 14 -13.31 8.31 1.91
C HIS A 14 -14.60 8.01 2.67
N ASN A 15 -15.29 6.95 2.24
CA ASN A 15 -16.44 6.40 2.92
C ASN A 15 -16.24 4.87 3.09
N PRO A 16 -15.96 4.36 4.30
CA PRO A 16 -15.75 2.93 4.51
C PRO A 16 -17.02 2.09 4.25
N GLY A 17 -18.20 2.72 4.17
CA GLY A 17 -19.46 2.07 3.84
C GLY A 17 -19.80 2.03 2.35
N ASP A 18 -19.04 2.75 1.50
CA ASP A 18 -19.30 2.83 0.07
C ASP A 18 -18.01 2.63 -0.75
N PRO A 19 -17.80 1.44 -1.35
CA PRO A 19 -16.57 1.16 -2.10
C PRO A 19 -16.49 1.90 -3.44
N ALA A 20 -17.56 2.54 -3.91
CA ALA A 20 -17.55 3.34 -5.13
C ALA A 20 -17.08 4.79 -4.90
N ASP A 21 -17.05 5.24 -3.64
CA ASP A 21 -16.54 6.55 -3.23
C ASP A 21 -15.01 6.67 -3.36
N GLY A 22 -14.32 5.53 -3.50
CA GLY A 22 -12.88 5.46 -3.68
C GLY A 22 -12.10 5.64 -2.38
N ALA A 23 -10.79 5.86 -2.51
CA ALA A 23 -9.89 6.03 -1.38
C ALA A 23 -8.84 7.11 -1.69
N ALA A 24 -8.47 7.87 -0.66
CA ALA A 24 -7.34 8.78 -0.73
C ALA A 24 -6.06 7.97 -0.68
N GLU A 25 -5.27 7.98 -1.76
CA GLU A 25 -3.94 7.39 -1.80
C GLU A 25 -2.89 8.39 -1.29
N GLU A 26 -2.03 7.95 -0.38
CA GLU A 26 -0.86 8.69 0.10
C GLU A 26 0.40 7.86 -0.09
N VAL A 27 1.47 8.48 -0.58
CA VAL A 27 2.79 7.86 -0.64
C VAL A 27 3.50 8.07 0.69
N LEU A 28 3.62 7.01 1.48
CA LEU A 28 4.26 7.04 2.81
C LEU A 28 5.79 7.07 2.72
N ALA A 29 6.37 6.39 1.73
CA ALA A 29 7.81 6.35 1.52
C ALA A 29 8.17 6.23 0.04
N ARG A 30 9.31 6.83 -0.32
CA ARG A 30 10.01 6.65 -1.60
C ARG A 30 11.48 6.39 -1.31
N SER A 31 11.92 5.15 -1.48
CA SER A 31 13.23 4.69 -1.03
C SER A 31 13.79 3.60 -1.95
N ASP A 32 14.92 3.01 -1.56
CA ASP A 32 15.36 1.75 -2.12
C ASP A 32 14.47 0.57 -1.68
N GLU A 33 14.68 -0.59 -2.30
CA GLU A 33 13.91 -1.81 -2.07
C GLU A 33 13.90 -2.27 -0.62
N ALA A 34 15.05 -2.24 0.05
CA ALA A 34 15.20 -2.78 1.39
C ALA A 34 14.45 -1.91 2.40
N GLU A 35 14.58 -0.59 2.27
CA GLU A 35 13.86 0.35 3.14
C GLU A 35 12.36 0.35 2.85
N ALA A 36 11.95 0.35 1.58
CA ALA A 36 10.54 0.30 1.22
C ALA A 36 9.85 -0.97 1.73
N ARG A 37 10.52 -2.13 1.70
CA ARG A 37 9.99 -3.36 2.30
C ARG A 37 9.85 -3.29 3.82
N ARG A 38 10.79 -2.65 4.50
CA ARG A 38 10.69 -2.41 5.95
C ARG A 38 9.51 -1.52 6.28
N VAL A 39 9.40 -0.37 5.61
CA VAL A 39 8.28 0.56 5.79
C VAL A 39 6.96 -0.12 5.46
N TYR A 40 6.88 -0.90 4.39
CA TYR A 40 5.67 -1.66 4.05
C TYR A 40 5.28 -2.61 5.18
N THR A 41 6.22 -3.39 5.71
CA THR A 41 5.96 -4.35 6.80
C THR A 41 5.48 -3.64 8.07
N ASP A 42 6.13 -2.54 8.43
CA ASP A 42 5.76 -1.71 9.59
C ASP A 42 4.38 -1.06 9.42
N THR A 43 4.12 -0.50 8.23
CA THR A 43 2.83 0.10 7.87
C THR A 43 1.73 -0.96 7.92
N VAL A 44 1.96 -2.15 7.36
CA VAL A 44 0.98 -3.25 7.38
C VAL A 44 0.66 -3.68 8.80
N ALA A 45 1.65 -3.71 9.69
CA ALA A 45 1.43 -4.08 11.09
C ALA A 45 0.49 -3.10 11.81
N THR A 46 0.51 -1.82 11.43
CA THR A 46 -0.30 -0.76 12.04
C THR A 46 -1.48 -0.31 11.16
N ALA A 47 -1.65 -0.89 9.97
CA ALA A 47 -2.58 -0.39 8.94
C ALA A 47 -4.04 -0.37 9.41
N ALA A 48 -4.46 -1.39 10.13
CA ALA A 48 -5.81 -1.46 10.70
C ALA A 48 -6.04 -0.39 11.78
N GLU A 49 -5.02 -0.05 12.57
CA GLU A 49 -5.09 0.98 13.61
C GLU A 49 -5.14 2.38 13.00
N HIS A 50 -4.42 2.58 11.89
CA HIS A 50 -4.45 3.82 11.10
C HIS A 50 -5.72 3.97 10.24
N GLY A 51 -6.54 2.92 10.13
CA GLY A 51 -7.75 2.94 9.31
C GLY A 51 -7.45 2.89 7.80
N TYR A 52 -6.27 2.39 7.40
CA TYR A 52 -5.97 2.18 5.99
C TYR A 52 -6.85 1.05 5.44
N ALA A 53 -7.50 1.34 4.31
CA ALA A 53 -8.29 0.37 3.56
C ALA A 53 -7.37 -0.63 2.84
N TRP A 54 -6.23 -0.18 2.34
CA TRP A 54 -5.20 -1.03 1.77
C TRP A 54 -3.83 -0.33 1.80
N VAL A 55 -2.77 -1.12 1.71
CA VAL A 55 -1.37 -0.67 1.60
C VAL A 55 -0.72 -1.45 0.47
N THR A 56 0.02 -0.78 -0.41
CA THR A 56 0.68 -1.37 -1.57
C THR A 56 2.16 -1.03 -1.56
N LEU A 57 3.00 -2.04 -1.79
CA LEU A 57 4.40 -1.86 -2.14
C LEU A 57 4.55 -1.87 -3.67
N ARG A 58 5.10 -0.79 -4.24
CA ARG A 58 5.33 -0.62 -5.67
C ARG A 58 6.81 -0.51 -5.98
N ALA A 59 7.24 -1.05 -7.11
CA ALA A 59 8.55 -0.81 -7.72
C ALA A 59 8.30 -0.15 -9.08
N GLY A 60 8.43 1.17 -9.13
CA GLY A 60 7.97 2.00 -10.24
C GLY A 60 6.47 1.88 -10.46
N ASP A 61 6.09 1.58 -11.70
CA ASP A 61 4.70 1.35 -12.09
C ASP A 61 4.17 -0.05 -11.73
N ARG A 62 5.00 -0.93 -11.15
CA ARG A 62 4.62 -2.30 -10.80
C ARG A 62 4.20 -2.42 -9.34
N GLU A 63 2.98 -2.89 -9.09
CA GLU A 63 2.58 -3.41 -7.77
C GLU A 63 3.34 -4.73 -7.49
N VAL A 64 4.09 -4.75 -6.39
CA VAL A 64 4.90 -5.90 -5.95
C VAL A 64 4.18 -6.68 -4.87
N ASP A 65 3.55 -5.99 -3.93
CA ASP A 65 2.83 -6.60 -2.82
C ASP A 65 1.67 -5.68 -2.39
N ARG A 66 0.64 -6.26 -1.77
CA ARG A 66 -0.55 -5.55 -1.33
C ARG A 66 -1.15 -6.17 -0.07
N TRP A 67 -1.55 -5.30 0.86
CA TRP A 67 -2.34 -5.60 2.04
C TRP A 67 -3.71 -4.89 1.97
N PRO A 68 -4.80 -5.50 2.44
CA PRO A 68 -4.91 -6.93 2.73
C PRO A 68 -4.57 -7.74 1.47
N ALA A 69 -3.98 -8.93 1.66
CA ALA A 69 -3.63 -9.80 0.55
C ALA A 69 -4.87 -9.97 -0.33
N ALA A 70 -4.73 -9.75 -1.64
CA ALA A 70 -5.83 -9.92 -2.56
C ALA A 70 -6.40 -11.32 -2.34
N THR A 71 -7.61 -11.40 -1.78
CA THR A 71 -8.31 -12.66 -1.54
C THR A 71 -8.79 -13.21 -2.87
N GLY A 72 -7.83 -13.62 -3.70
CA GLY A 72 -8.04 -14.35 -4.93
C GLY A 72 -8.41 -15.78 -4.58
N TRP A 73 -9.65 -16.00 -4.12
CA TRP A 73 -10.30 -17.28 -4.36
C TRP A 73 -10.71 -17.27 -5.83
N THR A 74 -9.76 -17.56 -6.73
CA THR A 74 -10.14 -18.07 -8.04
C THR A 74 -10.79 -19.43 -7.80
N VAL A 75 -12.11 -19.46 -7.93
CA VAL A 75 -12.95 -20.66 -7.98
C VAL A 75 -12.55 -21.59 -9.11
#